data_AF-A0A257EN82-F1
#
_entry.id   AF-A0A257EN82-F1
#
_cell.length_a   1.000
_cell.length_b   1.000
_cell.length_c   1.000
_cell.angle_alpha   90.00
_cell.angle_beta   90.00
_cell.angle_gamma   90.00
#
_symmetry.space_group_name_H-M   'P 1'
#
loop_
_entity.id
_entity.type
_entity.pdbx_description
1 polymer ?
#
loop_
_entity_poly.entity_id
_entity_poly.type
_entity_poly.pdbx_seq_one_letter_code
_entity_poly.pdbx_strand_id
1 'polypeptide(L)'
;MLALAVILLLGGLAFLIGRWRGAALAPAGGRIGAVHSRPVYHGAYVALLALAPALLVLAAWGLFGGAVIDERVLSALPTDARPLTPLDSGAFMNEVHGLANGDFAAAFNPDTARAVPIYQQMRREGDLATLLLAVALLLAGGLWAISQLKPAFRARNRVEAAVWLALLLASIVAILTTFGILLSLVFESLRFFELVPLSDFLFGLKWSPQTALRADQVGASGAFGALPLFWGTIFIGAIIAMLVAIPLGLMAAIYLTQYARPRVRRVLKPVLELLAGIPTVVYGFFAALTVAPAVRQLGVALGYADASAESALAAGLVMGVMIIPFVSSMADDALMAVPDAVRDGSYAMGATRSETVRMVLVPAALPGIVGGVLLAISRAIGETMIVVMAAGMAARLTLNPFDSVTTVTTQIVALLTGDQEFDSAKTLSAFALGLVLFVITFLLNIYALRVVKTYREAYE
;
A
#
# COMPACT_ATOMS: atom_id res chain seq x y z
N MET A 1 -19.85 1.18 13.10
CA MET A 1 -20.37 0.14 12.17
C MET A 1 -21.88 0.25 11.97
N LEU A 2 -22.71 0.10 13.03
CA LEU A 2 -24.17 0.07 12.90
C LEU A 2 -24.78 1.39 12.36
N ALA A 3 -24.30 2.55 12.84
CA ALA A 3 -24.75 3.87 12.36
C ALA A 3 -24.55 4.04 10.84
N LEU A 4 -23.39 3.64 10.32
CA LEU A 4 -23.09 3.70 8.89
C LEU A 4 -24.02 2.78 8.09
N ALA A 5 -24.27 1.56 8.57
CA ALA A 5 -25.19 0.63 7.92
C ALA A 5 -26.62 1.20 7.83
N VAL A 6 -27.12 1.82 8.90
CA VAL A 6 -28.43 2.50 8.92
C VAL A 6 -28.49 3.63 7.89
N ILE A 7 -27.47 4.50 7.85
CA ILE A 7 -27.41 5.61 6.89
C ILE A 7 -27.34 5.11 5.44
N LEU A 8 -26.58 4.07 5.15
CA LEU A 8 -26.49 3.49 3.81
C LEU A 8 -27.82 2.83 3.38
N LEU A 9 -28.50 2.13 4.28
CA LEU A 9 -29.83 1.56 4.02
C LEU A 9 -30.86 2.66 3.71
N LEU A 10 -30.90 3.72 4.53
CA LEU A 10 -31.77 4.87 4.30
C LEU A 10 -31.43 5.61 3.00
N GLY A 11 -30.15 5.72 2.65
CA GLY A 11 -29.71 6.25 1.35
C GLY A 11 -30.17 5.39 0.17
N GLY A 12 -30.13 4.07 0.32
CA GLY A 12 -30.70 3.13 -0.66
C GLY A 12 -32.20 3.30 -0.84
N LEU A 13 -32.95 3.52 0.25
CA LEU A 13 -34.37 3.85 0.18
C LEU A 13 -34.61 5.20 -0.50
N ALA A 14 -33.81 6.22 -0.19
CA ALA A 14 -33.86 7.53 -0.85
C ALA A 14 -33.61 7.41 -2.37
N PHE A 15 -32.67 6.55 -2.78
CA PHE A 15 -32.44 6.22 -4.19
C PHE A 15 -33.69 5.61 -4.85
N LEU A 16 -34.30 4.60 -4.22
CA LEU A 16 -35.48 3.94 -4.76
C LEU A 16 -36.67 4.91 -4.89
N ILE A 17 -36.90 5.75 -3.89
CA ILE A 17 -37.95 6.78 -3.90
C ILE A 17 -37.69 7.79 -5.03
N GLY A 18 -36.46 8.30 -5.16
CA GLY A 18 -36.08 9.23 -6.23
C GLY A 18 -36.23 8.61 -7.62
N ARG A 19 -35.90 7.32 -7.77
CA ARG A 19 -36.08 6.58 -9.03
C ARG A 19 -37.55 6.39 -9.37
N TRP A 20 -38.37 5.99 -8.39
CA TRP A 20 -39.81 5.79 -8.60
C TRP A 20 -40.50 7.10 -8.99
N ARG A 21 -40.22 8.19 -8.27
CA ARG A 21 -40.74 9.52 -8.60
C ARG A 21 -40.26 10.01 -9.96
N GLY A 22 -38.99 9.78 -10.29
CA GLY A 22 -38.44 10.10 -11.62
C GLY A 22 -39.12 9.34 -12.76
N ALA A 23 -39.53 8.08 -12.53
CA ALA A 23 -40.30 7.30 -13.50
C ALA A 23 -41.73 7.82 -13.66
N ALA A 24 -42.36 8.25 -12.55
CA ALA A 24 -43.71 8.82 -12.56
C ALA A 24 -43.81 10.19 -13.28
N LEU A 25 -42.69 10.87 -13.52
CA LEU A 25 -42.63 12.12 -14.30
C LEU A 25 -42.78 11.90 -15.82
N ALA A 26 -42.67 10.65 -16.31
CA ALA A 26 -42.86 10.34 -17.72
C ALA A 26 -44.36 10.31 -18.07
N PRO A 27 -44.82 10.97 -19.14
CA PRO A 27 -46.23 10.93 -19.54
C PRO A 27 -46.67 9.52 -19.92
N ALA A 28 -47.92 9.16 -19.56
CA ALA A 28 -48.59 7.95 -20.03
C ALA A 28 -48.71 8.02 -21.57
N GLY A 29 -47.83 7.32 -22.29
CA GLY A 29 -47.75 7.37 -23.75
C GLY A 29 -46.34 7.41 -24.35
N GLY A 30 -45.28 7.50 -23.53
CA GLY A 30 -43.92 7.12 -23.96
C GLY A 30 -43.28 8.01 -25.03
N ARG A 31 -43.61 9.31 -25.11
CA ARG A 31 -42.87 10.23 -25.98
C ARG A 31 -41.39 10.30 -25.56
N ILE A 32 -40.50 9.79 -26.42
CA ILE A 32 -39.06 9.90 -26.27
C ILE A 32 -38.71 11.40 -26.15
N GLY A 33 -38.11 11.80 -25.02
CA GLY A 33 -37.71 13.20 -24.76
C GLY A 33 -38.62 14.02 -23.82
N ALA A 34 -39.70 13.46 -23.28
CA ALA A 34 -40.59 14.19 -22.35
C ALA A 34 -39.95 14.51 -20.98
N VAL A 35 -38.91 13.77 -20.59
CA VAL A 35 -38.12 14.00 -19.37
C VAL A 35 -36.65 14.07 -19.76
N HIS A 36 -35.93 15.06 -19.24
CA HIS A 36 -34.53 15.29 -19.63
C HIS A 36 -33.57 14.18 -19.16
N SER A 37 -33.87 13.49 -18.05
CA SER A 37 -32.96 12.51 -17.44
C SER A 37 -33.66 11.19 -17.15
N ARG A 38 -32.91 10.07 -17.24
CA ARG A 38 -33.44 8.73 -16.94
C ARG A 38 -33.76 8.62 -15.44
N PRO A 39 -34.77 7.83 -15.03
CA PRO A 39 -35.16 7.66 -13.63
C PRO A 39 -34.01 7.29 -12.68
N VAL A 40 -33.01 6.53 -13.17
CA VAL A 40 -31.81 6.18 -12.39
C VAL A 40 -31.04 7.41 -11.92
N TYR A 41 -30.92 8.46 -12.74
CA TYR A 41 -30.22 9.70 -12.34
C TYR A 41 -31.02 10.53 -11.33
N HIS A 42 -32.35 10.48 -11.37
CA HIS A 42 -33.19 11.10 -10.34
C HIS A 42 -33.04 10.39 -8.99
N GLY A 43 -32.99 9.04 -9.00
CA GLY A 43 -32.65 8.25 -7.82
C GLY A 43 -31.25 8.60 -7.28
N ALA A 44 -30.23 8.61 -8.15
CA ALA A 44 -28.87 8.92 -7.75
C ALA A 44 -28.73 10.34 -7.16
N TYR A 45 -29.40 11.34 -7.75
CA TYR A 45 -29.40 12.71 -7.24
C TYR A 45 -30.01 12.81 -5.83
N VAL A 46 -31.16 12.18 -5.60
CA VAL A 46 -31.81 12.15 -4.28
C VAL A 46 -30.93 11.44 -3.26
N ALA A 47 -30.35 10.30 -3.63
CA ALA A 47 -29.43 9.57 -2.76
C ALA A 47 -28.20 10.39 -2.39
N LEU A 48 -27.59 11.09 -3.35
CA LEU A 48 -26.41 11.93 -3.10
C LEU A 48 -26.69 13.06 -2.11
N LEU A 49 -27.79 13.80 -2.30
CA LEU A 49 -28.14 14.91 -1.40
C LEU A 49 -28.63 14.44 -0.02
N ALA A 50 -29.20 13.24 0.07
CA ALA A 50 -29.55 12.62 1.34
C ALA A 50 -28.29 12.11 2.08
N LEU A 51 -27.40 11.40 1.37
CA LEU A 51 -26.24 10.75 1.98
C LEU A 51 -25.11 11.74 2.31
N ALA A 52 -24.82 12.72 1.45
CA ALA A 52 -23.68 13.61 1.64
C ALA A 52 -23.64 14.30 3.03
N PRO A 53 -24.69 15.01 3.49
CA PRO A 53 -24.64 15.68 4.79
C PRO A 53 -24.60 14.69 5.96
N ALA A 54 -25.28 13.54 5.84
CA ALA A 54 -25.29 12.51 6.87
C ALA A 54 -23.90 11.86 7.04
N LEU A 55 -23.24 11.53 5.93
CA LEU A 55 -21.89 10.99 5.93
C LEU A 55 -20.87 12.02 6.42
N LEU A 56 -21.03 13.30 6.10
CA LEU A 56 -20.17 14.37 6.61
C LEU A 56 -20.22 14.49 8.14
N VAL A 57 -21.41 14.42 8.74
CA VAL A 57 -21.56 14.45 10.21
C VAL A 57 -20.97 13.21 10.86
N LEU A 58 -21.20 12.02 10.28
CA LEU A 58 -20.60 10.78 10.79
C LEU A 58 -19.07 10.82 10.69
N ALA A 59 -18.52 11.35 9.59
CA ALA A 59 -17.08 11.50 9.41
C ALA A 59 -16.49 12.49 10.42
N ALA A 60 -17.13 13.66 10.60
CA ALA A 60 -16.70 14.66 11.57
C ALA A 60 -16.70 14.10 13.00
N TRP A 61 -17.75 13.37 13.39
CA TRP A 61 -17.81 12.72 14.70
C TRP A 61 -16.76 11.61 14.85
N GLY A 62 -16.51 10.84 13.79
CA GLY A 62 -15.45 9.83 13.79
C GLY A 62 -14.05 10.42 13.99
N LEU A 63 -13.79 11.62 13.44
CA LEU A 63 -12.51 12.31 13.54
C LEU A 63 -12.33 13.07 14.85
N PHE A 64 -13.37 13.77 15.32
CA PHE A 64 -13.26 14.71 16.45
C PHE A 64 -13.98 14.25 17.72
N GLY A 65 -14.91 13.29 17.61
CA GLY A 65 -15.74 12.85 18.73
C GLY A 65 -14.92 12.27 19.89
N GLY A 66 -13.83 11.55 19.60
CA GLY A 66 -12.91 11.04 20.62
C GLY A 66 -12.35 12.16 21.50
N ALA A 67 -11.72 13.17 20.87
CA ALA A 67 -11.13 14.31 21.59
C ALA A 67 -12.17 15.08 22.43
N VAL A 68 -13.38 15.27 21.89
CA VAL A 68 -14.48 15.95 22.61
C VAL A 68 -14.94 15.13 23.82
N ILE A 69 -15.03 13.80 23.68
CA ILE A 69 -15.40 12.92 24.80
C ILE A 69 -14.29 12.95 25.86
N ASP A 70 -13.03 12.86 25.46
CA ASP A 70 -11.89 12.82 26.38
C ASP A 70 -11.82 14.10 27.23
N GLU A 71 -12.00 15.27 26.61
CA GLU A 71 -12.08 16.56 27.32
C GLU A 71 -13.26 16.61 28.32
N ARG A 72 -14.43 16.07 27.91
CA ARG A 72 -15.61 16.01 28.77
C ARG A 72 -15.46 15.02 29.93
N VAL A 73 -14.80 13.89 29.72
CA VAL A 73 -14.52 12.91 30.77
C VAL A 73 -13.57 13.51 31.79
N LEU A 74 -12.47 14.14 31.36
CA LEU A 74 -11.51 14.78 32.27
C LEU A 74 -12.14 15.94 33.06
N SER A 75 -13.01 16.73 32.43
CA SER A 75 -13.72 17.81 33.11
C SER A 75 -14.85 17.35 34.03
N ALA A 76 -15.36 16.12 33.87
CA ALA A 76 -16.34 15.52 34.77
C ALA A 76 -15.71 14.88 36.02
N LEU A 77 -14.40 14.62 36.02
CA LEU A 77 -13.71 14.03 37.17
C LEU A 77 -13.58 15.04 38.33
N PRO A 78 -13.68 14.57 39.59
CA PRO A 78 -13.31 15.34 40.77
C PRO A 78 -11.89 15.90 40.70
N THR A 79 -11.61 17.07 41.29
CA THR A 79 -10.30 17.75 41.17
C THR A 79 -9.13 16.96 41.75
N ASP A 80 -9.39 16.05 42.68
CA ASP A 80 -8.46 15.11 43.30
C ASP A 80 -8.11 13.91 42.41
N ALA A 81 -8.97 13.55 41.46
CA ALA A 81 -8.78 12.44 40.52
C ALA A 81 -8.29 12.90 39.13
N ARG A 82 -8.01 14.20 38.95
CA ARG A 82 -7.55 14.75 37.67
C ARG A 82 -6.02 14.60 37.53
N PRO A 83 -5.54 14.07 36.40
CA PRO A 83 -4.12 14.09 36.10
C PRO A 83 -3.58 15.53 36.06
N LEU A 84 -2.43 15.77 36.69
CA LEU A 84 -1.87 17.11 36.87
C LEU A 84 -1.04 17.57 35.66
N THR A 85 -0.50 16.62 34.89
CA THR A 85 0.29 16.90 33.68
C THR A 85 -0.42 16.43 32.40
N PRO A 86 -0.10 17.03 31.24
CA PRO A 86 -0.62 16.56 29.94
C PRO A 86 -0.21 15.11 29.62
N LEU A 87 0.99 14.70 30.05
CA LEU A 87 1.50 13.34 29.85
C LEU A 87 0.71 12.31 30.65
N ASP A 88 0.42 12.63 31.91
CA ASP A 88 -0.40 11.78 32.78
C ASP A 88 -1.86 11.69 32.28
N SER A 89 -2.36 12.77 31.66
CA SER A 89 -3.70 12.79 31.06
C SER A 89 -3.83 11.83 29.88
N GLY A 90 -2.81 11.78 29.01
CA GLY A 90 -2.78 10.86 27.88
C GLY A 90 -2.69 9.39 28.32
N ALA A 91 -1.81 9.08 29.27
CA ALA A 91 -1.69 7.74 29.83
C ALA A 91 -2.97 7.28 30.52
N PHE A 92 -3.60 8.16 31.31
CA PHE A 92 -4.88 7.91 31.96
C PHE A 92 -5.98 7.59 30.94
N MET A 93 -6.13 8.40 29.89
CA MET A 93 -7.16 8.18 28.88
C MET A 93 -6.92 6.93 28.03
N ASN A 94 -5.66 6.59 27.72
CA ASN A 94 -5.33 5.33 27.06
C ASN A 94 -5.76 4.11 27.89
N GLU A 95 -5.55 4.15 29.20
CA GLU A 95 -6.00 3.09 30.11
C GLU A 95 -7.53 3.01 30.16
N VAL A 96 -8.23 4.15 30.27
CA VAL A 96 -9.70 4.22 30.23
C VAL A 96 -10.25 3.65 28.92
N HIS A 97 -9.65 4.01 27.78
CA HIS A 97 -10.06 3.50 26.47
C HIS A 97 -9.86 1.99 26.37
N GLY A 98 -8.69 1.48 26.78
CA GLY A 98 -8.42 0.04 26.73
C GLY A 98 -9.31 -0.77 27.68
N LEU A 99 -9.62 -0.26 28.87
CA LEU A 99 -10.59 -0.89 29.78
C LEU A 99 -12.00 -0.85 29.21
N ALA A 100 -12.40 0.26 28.58
CA ALA A 100 -13.73 0.40 27.99
C ALA A 100 -13.93 -0.49 26.76
N ASN A 101 -12.88 -0.74 25.98
CA ASN A 101 -12.88 -1.60 24.80
C ASN A 101 -12.68 -3.10 25.12
N GLY A 102 -12.24 -3.42 26.34
CA GLY A 102 -11.93 -4.79 26.75
C GLY A 102 -10.52 -5.26 26.41
N ASP A 103 -9.63 -4.34 26.04
CA ASP A 103 -8.21 -4.60 25.79
C ASP A 103 -7.43 -4.85 27.10
N PHE A 104 -7.90 -4.28 28.22
CA PHE A 104 -7.35 -4.48 29.55
C PHE A 104 -8.32 -5.22 30.47
N ALA A 105 -7.82 -6.22 31.18
CA ALA A 105 -8.62 -7.04 32.10
C ALA A 105 -8.88 -6.37 33.46
N ALA A 106 -8.02 -5.45 33.88
CA ALA A 106 -8.12 -4.75 35.16
C ALA A 106 -7.45 -3.37 35.08
N ALA A 107 -7.97 -2.44 35.89
CA ALA A 107 -7.39 -1.11 36.03
C ALA A 107 -6.12 -1.15 36.89
N PHE A 108 -5.07 -0.49 36.43
CA PHE A 108 -3.85 -0.23 37.20
C PHE A 108 -4.04 1.00 38.10
N ASN A 109 -4.79 2.00 37.63
CA ASN A 109 -5.17 3.18 38.42
C ASN A 109 -6.62 3.04 38.94
N PRO A 110 -6.87 3.13 40.26
CA PRO A 110 -8.22 3.04 40.82
C PRO A 110 -9.20 4.08 40.25
N ASP A 111 -8.71 5.25 39.85
CA ASP A 111 -9.53 6.33 39.31
C ASP A 111 -9.87 6.14 37.82
N THR A 112 -9.12 5.34 37.06
CA THR A 112 -9.48 4.98 35.68
C THR A 112 -10.72 4.10 35.66
N ALA A 113 -10.84 3.16 36.61
CA ALA A 113 -12.03 2.33 36.78
C ALA A 113 -13.31 3.16 37.03
N ARG A 114 -13.19 4.32 37.69
CA ARG A 114 -14.30 5.27 37.91
C ARG A 114 -14.65 6.07 36.66
N ALA A 115 -13.66 6.36 35.81
CA ALA A 115 -13.83 7.10 34.57
C ALA A 115 -14.43 6.26 33.44
N VAL A 116 -14.19 4.94 33.40
CA VAL A 116 -14.72 4.01 32.39
C VAL A 116 -16.25 4.10 32.18
N PRO A 117 -17.11 4.02 33.22
CA PRO A 117 -18.56 4.12 33.02
C PRO A 117 -18.98 5.50 32.49
N ILE A 118 -18.31 6.57 32.91
CA ILE A 118 -18.56 7.94 32.43
C ILE A 118 -18.20 8.03 30.93
N TYR A 119 -17.02 7.53 30.56
CA TYR A 119 -16.59 7.47 29.17
C TYR A 119 -17.55 6.65 28.30
N GLN A 120 -17.96 5.44 28.74
CA GLN A 120 -18.90 4.61 28.00
C GLN A 120 -20.27 5.28 27.85
N GLN A 121 -20.76 5.97 28.87
CA GLN A 121 -22.01 6.73 28.80
C GLN A 121 -21.89 7.88 27.80
N MET A 122 -20.87 8.74 27.93
CA MET A 122 -20.65 9.87 27.02
C MET A 122 -20.44 9.42 25.58
N ARG A 123 -19.73 8.30 25.38
CA ARG A 123 -19.55 7.70 24.05
C ARG A 123 -20.88 7.26 23.45
N ARG A 124 -21.71 6.54 24.21
CA ARG A 124 -23.04 6.10 23.75
C ARG A 124 -23.95 7.28 23.44
N GLU A 125 -24.00 8.29 24.30
CA GLU A 125 -24.80 9.50 24.09
C GLU A 125 -24.36 10.26 22.84
N GLY A 126 -23.05 10.45 22.67
CA GLY A 126 -22.49 11.12 21.50
C GLY A 126 -22.70 10.35 20.19
N ASP A 127 -22.53 9.03 20.21
CA ASP A 127 -22.78 8.16 19.06
C ASP A 127 -24.29 8.16 18.68
N LEU A 128 -25.19 8.14 19.67
CA LEU A 128 -26.64 8.24 19.45
C LEU A 128 -27.05 9.62 18.92
N ALA A 129 -26.57 10.70 19.53
CA ALA A 129 -26.87 12.06 19.09
C ALA A 129 -26.41 12.30 17.65
N THR A 130 -25.21 11.83 17.31
CA THR A 130 -24.67 11.91 15.95
C THR A 130 -25.49 11.09 14.96
N LEU A 131 -25.89 9.87 15.33
CA LEU A 131 -26.77 9.06 14.49
C LEU A 131 -28.11 9.76 14.22
N LEU A 132 -28.75 10.29 15.26
CA LEU A 132 -30.03 11.02 15.12
C LEU A 132 -29.87 12.24 14.23
N LEU A 133 -28.80 13.02 14.42
CA LEU A 133 -28.49 14.16 13.57
C LEU A 133 -28.23 13.75 12.11
N ALA A 134 -27.47 12.69 11.88
CA ALA A 134 -27.18 12.17 10.55
C ALA A 134 -28.46 11.69 9.86
N VAL A 135 -29.35 10.98 10.56
CA VAL A 135 -30.66 10.55 10.03
C VAL A 135 -31.54 11.76 9.72
N ALA A 136 -31.60 12.76 10.61
CA ALA A 136 -32.38 13.97 10.39
C ALA A 136 -31.92 14.73 9.14
N LEU A 137 -30.61 14.90 8.97
CA LEU A 137 -30.01 15.53 7.79
C LEU A 137 -30.25 14.70 6.51
N LEU A 138 -30.19 13.37 6.61
CA LEU A 138 -30.50 12.49 5.48
C LEU A 138 -31.93 12.67 5.00
N LEU A 139 -32.88 12.66 5.93
CA LEU A 139 -34.29 12.87 5.62
C LEU A 139 -34.53 14.27 5.04
N ALA A 140 -33.95 15.30 5.66
CA ALA A 140 -34.06 16.68 5.18
C ALA A 140 -33.49 16.83 3.75
N GLY A 141 -32.28 16.30 3.51
CA GLY A 141 -31.62 16.32 2.20
C GLY A 141 -32.39 15.54 1.15
N GLY A 142 -32.92 14.37 1.51
CA GLY A 142 -33.75 13.53 0.63
C GLY A 142 -35.06 14.20 0.26
N LEU A 143 -35.80 14.75 1.24
CA LEU A 143 -37.06 15.48 1.01
C LEU A 143 -36.83 16.72 0.15
N TRP A 144 -35.75 17.48 0.42
CA TRP A 144 -35.38 18.64 -0.37
C TRP A 144 -35.03 18.27 -1.82
N ALA A 145 -34.26 17.19 -2.03
CA ALA A 145 -33.93 16.71 -3.37
C ALA A 145 -35.17 16.24 -4.14
N ILE A 146 -36.07 15.52 -3.46
CA ILE A 146 -37.35 15.06 -4.01
C ILE A 146 -38.24 16.23 -4.44
N SER A 147 -38.24 17.33 -3.68
CA SER A 147 -39.02 18.54 -4.00
C SER A 147 -38.57 19.25 -5.29
N GLN A 148 -37.31 19.06 -5.69
CA GLN A 148 -36.73 19.66 -6.89
C GLN A 148 -36.98 18.85 -8.17
N LEU A 149 -37.46 17.61 -8.05
CA LEU A 149 -37.71 16.73 -9.19
C LEU A 149 -38.88 17.26 -10.05
N LYS A 150 -38.54 17.83 -11.21
CA LYS A 150 -39.47 18.30 -12.25
C LYS A 150 -39.07 17.68 -13.61
N PRO A 151 -39.96 17.59 -14.61
CA PRO A 151 -39.64 16.97 -15.91
C PRO A 151 -38.43 17.60 -16.64
N ALA A 152 -38.27 18.93 -16.50
CA ALA A 152 -37.16 19.69 -17.07
C ALA A 152 -35.86 19.64 -16.23
N PHE A 153 -35.87 19.00 -15.05
CA PHE A 153 -34.73 18.98 -14.15
C PHE A 153 -33.60 18.10 -14.70
N ARG A 154 -32.41 18.68 -14.84
CA ARG A 154 -31.21 18.02 -15.38
C ARG A 154 -30.48 17.20 -14.32
N ALA A 155 -31.12 16.15 -13.81
CA ALA A 155 -30.54 15.30 -12.76
C ALA A 155 -29.19 14.69 -13.17
N ARG A 156 -29.06 14.27 -14.44
CA ARG A 156 -27.80 13.72 -14.96
C ARG A 156 -26.62 14.68 -14.76
N ASN A 157 -26.74 15.93 -15.19
CA ASN A 157 -25.65 16.91 -15.09
C ASN A 157 -25.24 17.20 -13.64
N ARG A 158 -26.21 17.20 -12.70
CA ARG A 158 -25.92 17.40 -11.27
C ARG A 158 -25.20 16.21 -10.66
N VAL A 159 -25.62 14.99 -11.00
CA VAL A 159 -24.95 13.76 -10.57
C VAL A 159 -23.54 13.69 -11.17
N GLU A 160 -23.39 13.97 -12.45
CA GLU A 160 -22.08 14.01 -13.12
C GLU A 160 -21.16 15.04 -12.47
N ALA A 161 -21.65 16.26 -12.19
CA ALA A 161 -20.87 17.28 -11.49
C ALA A 161 -20.45 16.85 -10.08
N ALA A 162 -21.33 16.17 -9.34
CA ALA A 162 -21.01 15.65 -8.01
C ALA A 162 -19.96 14.53 -8.08
N VAL A 163 -20.06 13.61 -9.05
CA VAL A 163 -19.05 12.57 -9.28
C VAL A 163 -17.71 13.18 -9.68
N TRP A 164 -17.70 14.16 -10.59
CA TRP A 164 -16.49 14.89 -10.97
C TRP A 164 -15.85 15.62 -9.77
N LEU A 165 -16.65 16.28 -8.93
CA LEU A 165 -16.15 16.93 -7.72
C LEU A 165 -15.57 15.91 -6.74
N ALA A 166 -16.22 14.76 -6.55
CA ALA A 166 -15.72 13.71 -5.67
C ALA A 166 -14.39 13.13 -6.17
N LEU A 167 -14.28 12.86 -7.48
CA LEU A 167 -13.04 12.41 -8.11
C LEU A 167 -11.94 13.47 -8.01
N LEU A 168 -12.28 14.75 -8.20
CA LEU A 168 -11.35 15.87 -8.05
C LEU A 168 -10.83 15.96 -6.61
N LEU A 169 -11.72 15.96 -5.62
CA LEU A 169 -11.35 16.01 -4.20
C LEU A 169 -10.49 14.80 -3.80
N ALA A 170 -10.86 13.59 -4.24
CA ALA A 170 -10.08 12.39 -4.00
C ALA A 170 -8.67 12.49 -4.62
N SER A 171 -8.56 13.03 -5.84
CA SER A 171 -7.26 13.23 -6.49
C SER A 171 -6.42 14.29 -5.77
N ILE A 172 -7.02 15.38 -5.29
CA ILE A 172 -6.35 16.42 -4.52
C ILE A 172 -5.83 15.82 -3.20
N VAL A 173 -6.66 15.08 -2.47
CA VAL A 173 -6.24 14.41 -1.22
C VAL A 173 -5.11 13.42 -1.47
N ALA A 174 -5.17 12.64 -2.55
CA ALA A 174 -4.11 11.72 -2.91
C ALA A 174 -2.79 12.46 -3.18
N ILE A 175 -2.82 13.52 -4.01
CA ILE A 175 -1.63 14.33 -4.35
C ILE A 175 -1.06 15.01 -3.09
N LEU A 176 -1.91 15.63 -2.27
CA LEU A 176 -1.48 16.29 -1.03
C LEU A 176 -0.90 15.30 -0.03
N THR A 177 -1.47 14.10 0.09
CA THR A 177 -0.93 13.03 0.93
C THR A 177 0.43 12.58 0.43
N THR A 178 0.59 12.34 -0.87
CA THR A 178 1.89 11.97 -1.45
C THR A 178 2.94 13.06 -1.21
N PHE A 179 2.58 14.33 -1.41
CA PHE A 179 3.48 15.44 -1.13
C PHE A 179 3.81 15.55 0.36
N GLY A 180 2.84 15.33 1.24
CA GLY A 180 3.03 15.31 2.70
C GLY A 180 3.98 14.20 3.16
N ILE A 181 3.85 12.98 2.60
CA ILE A 181 4.78 11.87 2.85
C ILE A 181 6.20 12.26 2.40
N LEU A 182 6.34 12.84 1.21
CA LEU A 182 7.64 13.25 0.69
C LEU A 182 8.28 14.36 1.53
N LEU A 183 7.51 15.38 1.91
CA LEU A 183 7.97 16.45 2.79
C LEU A 183 8.37 15.92 4.17
N SER A 184 7.57 15.04 4.76
CA SER A 184 7.89 14.40 6.04
C SER A 184 9.20 13.61 5.94
N LEU A 185 9.37 12.78 4.90
CA LEU A 185 10.63 12.06 4.66
C LEU A 185 11.81 13.01 4.54
N VAL A 186 11.67 14.10 3.79
CA VAL A 186 12.76 15.08 3.61
C VAL A 186 13.09 15.80 4.92
N PHE A 187 12.11 16.36 5.63
CA PHE A 187 12.35 17.12 6.85
C PHE A 187 12.94 16.27 7.98
N GLU A 188 12.39 15.07 8.22
CA GLU A 188 12.93 14.18 9.26
C GLU A 188 14.31 13.63 8.88
N SER A 189 14.59 13.40 7.59
CA SER A 189 15.94 13.04 7.14
C SER A 189 16.94 14.17 7.30
N LEU A 190 16.53 15.42 7.06
CA LEU A 190 17.41 16.59 7.29
C LEU A 190 17.79 16.71 8.76
N ARG A 191 16.84 16.53 9.69
CA ARG A 191 17.12 16.45 11.13
C ARG A 191 18.07 15.32 11.48
N PHE A 192 17.92 14.15 10.85
CA PHE A 192 18.88 13.06 11.02
C PHE A 192 20.30 13.45 10.58
N PHE A 193 20.44 14.12 9.44
CA PHE A 193 21.75 14.50 8.89
C PHE A 193 22.43 15.65 9.64
N GLU A 194 21.70 16.38 10.49
CA GLU A 194 22.31 17.29 11.48
C GLU A 194 23.04 16.52 12.58
N LEU A 195 22.59 15.30 12.91
CA LEU A 195 23.18 14.42 13.93
C LEU A 195 24.26 13.49 13.37
N VAL A 196 24.09 13.01 12.14
CA VAL A 196 24.98 12.04 11.48
C VAL A 196 25.38 12.55 10.11
N PRO A 197 26.69 12.69 9.81
CA PRO A 197 27.13 13.12 8.49
C PRO A 197 26.63 12.20 7.37
N LEU A 198 26.18 12.78 6.25
CA LEU A 198 25.68 12.04 5.08
C LEU A 198 26.70 11.00 4.56
N SER A 199 28.00 11.33 4.59
CA SER A 199 29.07 10.41 4.17
C SER A 199 29.13 9.16 5.05
N ASP A 200 29.01 9.34 6.35
CA ASP A 200 29.13 8.26 7.33
C ASP A 200 27.90 7.36 7.26
N PHE A 201 26.74 7.94 6.98
CA PHE A 201 25.52 7.20 6.71
C PHE A 201 25.60 6.38 5.41
N LEU A 202 25.96 7.01 4.27
CA LEU A 202 25.94 6.35 2.97
C LEU A 202 27.06 5.32 2.78
N PHE A 203 28.26 5.61 3.29
CA PHE A 203 29.45 4.79 3.05
C PHE A 203 29.90 4.00 4.29
N GLY A 204 29.26 4.22 5.44
CA GLY A 204 29.58 3.49 6.67
C GLY A 204 29.28 1.99 6.54
N LEU A 205 30.17 1.18 7.11
CA LEU A 205 30.11 -0.29 7.05
C LEU A 205 29.47 -0.93 8.28
N LYS A 206 29.18 -0.14 9.32
CA LYS A 206 28.64 -0.62 10.60
C LYS A 206 27.25 -0.05 10.83
N TRP A 207 26.28 -0.93 10.98
CA TRP A 207 24.91 -0.59 11.35
C TRP A 207 24.61 -1.14 12.75
N SER A 208 24.54 -0.24 13.72
CA SER A 208 24.15 -0.48 15.12
C SER A 208 23.43 0.77 15.64
N PRO A 209 22.14 0.93 15.34
CA PRO A 209 21.34 2.09 15.76
C PRO A 209 20.98 2.07 17.26
N GLN A 210 21.51 1.09 18.02
CA GLN A 210 21.38 1.03 19.48
C GLN A 210 22.46 1.90 20.12
N THR A 211 22.05 2.88 20.93
CA THR A 211 22.92 3.68 21.78
C THR A 211 23.28 2.90 23.04
N ALA A 212 24.54 2.98 23.47
CA ALA A 212 24.99 2.32 24.68
C ALA A 212 24.20 2.81 25.92
N LEU A 213 23.69 1.88 26.74
CA LEU A 213 22.90 2.16 27.95
C LEU A 213 23.73 2.68 29.14
N ARG A 214 25.07 2.77 29.02
CA ARG A 214 25.99 3.23 30.08
C ARG A 214 27.02 4.20 29.51
N ALA A 215 27.33 5.27 30.26
CA ALA A 215 28.32 6.28 29.88
C ALA A 215 29.74 5.71 29.68
N ASP A 216 30.03 4.56 30.29
CA ASP A 216 31.35 3.90 30.28
C ASP A 216 31.55 2.95 29.08
N GLN A 217 30.51 2.74 28.27
CA GLN A 217 30.60 1.92 27.05
C GLN A 217 31.06 2.79 25.88
N VAL A 218 32.16 2.40 25.25
CA VAL A 218 32.63 2.98 23.98
C VAL A 218 31.61 2.62 22.88
N GLY A 219 30.64 3.52 22.67
CA GLY A 219 29.52 3.37 21.72
C GLY A 219 28.41 4.43 21.91
N ALA A 220 28.75 5.59 22.49
CA ALA A 220 27.81 6.63 22.89
C ALA A 220 27.09 7.33 21.70
N SER A 221 27.60 7.19 20.48
CA SER A 221 26.92 7.55 19.23
C SER A 221 26.63 6.27 18.45
N GLY A 222 25.36 5.92 18.24
CA GLY A 222 24.99 4.76 17.43
C GLY A 222 25.71 4.75 16.06
N ALA A 223 25.97 3.58 15.50
CA ALA A 223 26.59 3.46 14.17
C ALA A 223 25.50 3.37 13.09
N PHE A 224 25.45 4.32 12.17
CA PHE A 224 24.39 4.41 11.17
C PHE A 224 24.88 4.17 9.73
N GLY A 225 25.93 3.37 9.55
CA GLY A 225 26.42 3.00 8.22
C GLY A 225 25.45 2.11 7.47
N ALA A 226 24.75 2.66 6.48
CA ALA A 226 23.68 2.01 5.73
C ALA A 226 24.16 1.14 4.56
N LEU A 227 25.45 1.17 4.21
CA LEU A 227 25.98 0.44 3.05
C LEU A 227 25.68 -1.08 3.08
N PRO A 228 25.81 -1.79 4.22
CA PRO A 228 25.42 -3.20 4.29
C PRO A 228 23.93 -3.44 4.05
N LEU A 229 23.07 -2.46 4.37
CA LEU A 229 21.63 -2.56 4.15
C LEU A 229 21.28 -2.41 2.67
N PHE A 230 21.91 -1.43 2.00
CA PHE A 230 21.77 -1.26 0.54
C PHE A 230 22.29 -2.49 -0.19
N TRP A 231 23.41 -3.04 0.26
CA TRP A 231 23.94 -4.29 -0.26
C TRP A 231 22.94 -5.43 -0.08
N GLY A 232 22.37 -5.63 1.12
CA GLY A 232 21.38 -6.68 1.35
C GLY A 232 20.14 -6.54 0.47
N THR A 233 19.61 -5.32 0.29
CA THR A 233 18.49 -5.04 -0.62
C THR A 233 18.83 -5.37 -2.08
N ILE A 234 20.01 -4.97 -2.57
CA ILE A 234 20.46 -5.27 -3.93
C ILE A 234 20.73 -6.77 -4.11
N PHE A 235 21.41 -7.39 -3.15
CA PHE A 235 21.81 -8.79 -3.21
C PHE A 235 20.59 -9.72 -3.22
N ILE A 236 19.62 -9.49 -2.35
CA ILE A 236 18.37 -10.25 -2.32
C ILE A 236 17.51 -9.93 -3.55
N GLY A 237 17.19 -8.65 -3.78
CA GLY A 237 16.17 -8.25 -4.73
C GLY A 237 16.65 -8.11 -6.17
N ALA A 238 17.76 -7.42 -6.40
CA ALA A 238 18.25 -7.15 -7.76
C ALA A 238 19.12 -8.29 -8.32
N ILE A 239 19.76 -9.08 -7.46
CA ILE A 239 20.63 -10.19 -7.87
C ILE A 239 19.89 -11.52 -7.76
N ILE A 240 19.67 -12.04 -6.54
CA ILE A 240 19.14 -13.39 -6.34
C ILE A 240 17.73 -13.54 -6.92
N ALA A 241 16.81 -12.62 -6.61
CA ALA A 241 15.44 -12.72 -7.10
C ALA A 241 15.36 -12.59 -8.63
N MET A 242 16.17 -11.73 -9.25
CA MET A 242 16.20 -11.57 -10.71
C MET A 242 16.82 -12.76 -11.44
N LEU A 243 17.82 -13.41 -10.86
CA LEU A 243 18.39 -14.65 -11.40
C LEU A 243 17.34 -15.76 -11.52
N VAL A 244 16.30 -15.73 -10.68
CA VAL A 244 15.16 -16.64 -10.77
C VAL A 244 14.08 -16.08 -11.70
N ALA A 245 13.67 -14.83 -11.47
CA ALA A 245 12.49 -14.25 -12.10
C ALA A 245 12.68 -13.94 -13.58
N ILE A 246 13.85 -13.42 -13.99
CA ILE A 246 14.09 -13.04 -15.39
C ILE A 246 14.07 -14.25 -16.30
N PRO A 247 14.86 -15.32 -16.06
CA PRO A 247 14.87 -16.47 -16.95
C PRO A 247 13.52 -17.18 -16.99
N LEU A 248 12.91 -17.44 -15.84
CA LEU A 248 11.63 -18.16 -15.77
C LEU A 248 10.48 -17.32 -16.35
N GLY A 249 10.43 -16.02 -16.03
CA GLY A 249 9.42 -15.10 -16.53
C GLY A 249 9.51 -14.91 -18.04
N LEU A 250 10.72 -14.68 -18.57
CA LEU A 250 10.94 -14.50 -20.01
C LEU A 250 10.65 -15.79 -20.79
N MET A 251 11.09 -16.95 -20.29
CA MET A 251 10.77 -18.23 -20.93
C MET A 251 9.28 -18.53 -20.90
N ALA A 252 8.58 -18.23 -19.80
CA ALA A 252 7.13 -18.35 -19.72
C ALA A 252 6.43 -17.44 -20.74
N ALA A 253 6.86 -16.18 -20.86
CA ALA A 253 6.33 -15.24 -21.84
C ALA A 253 6.55 -15.71 -23.29
N ILE A 254 7.78 -16.11 -23.64
CA ILE A 254 8.11 -16.63 -24.97
C ILE A 254 7.28 -17.89 -25.26
N TYR A 255 7.15 -18.80 -24.32
CA TYR A 255 6.33 -20.00 -24.51
C TYR A 255 4.86 -19.65 -24.74
N LEU A 256 4.27 -18.80 -23.90
CA LEU A 256 2.84 -18.45 -23.98
C LEU A 256 2.49 -17.66 -25.24
N THR A 257 3.35 -16.74 -25.66
CA THR A 257 3.16 -15.95 -26.88
C THR A 257 3.46 -16.76 -28.14
N GLN A 258 4.62 -17.44 -28.16
CA GLN A 258 5.19 -17.95 -29.39
C GLN A 258 5.07 -19.45 -29.57
N TYR A 259 4.74 -20.27 -28.56
CA TYR A 259 4.72 -21.74 -28.69
C TYR A 259 3.43 -22.40 -28.24
N ALA A 260 2.74 -21.83 -27.25
CA ALA A 260 1.58 -22.41 -26.62
C ALA A 260 0.37 -22.50 -27.58
N ARG A 261 -0.34 -23.63 -27.50
CA ARG A 261 -1.64 -23.78 -28.17
C ARG A 261 -2.67 -22.88 -27.46
N PRO A 262 -3.71 -22.39 -28.15
CA PRO A 262 -4.71 -21.49 -27.55
C PRO A 262 -5.36 -22.02 -26.27
N ARG A 263 -5.58 -23.34 -26.17
CA ARG A 263 -6.13 -24.00 -24.97
C ARG A 263 -5.18 -23.94 -23.77
N VAL A 264 -3.88 -24.12 -24.01
CA VAL A 264 -2.84 -24.07 -22.96
C VAL A 264 -2.71 -22.64 -22.44
N ARG A 265 -2.62 -21.66 -23.35
CA ARG A 265 -2.55 -20.24 -22.99
C ARG A 265 -3.75 -19.80 -22.15
N ARG A 266 -4.97 -20.23 -22.51
CA ARG A 266 -6.21 -19.91 -21.78
C ARG A 266 -6.20 -20.38 -20.31
N VAL A 267 -5.43 -21.41 -19.98
CA VAL A 267 -5.30 -21.93 -18.62
C VAL A 267 -4.09 -21.33 -17.90
N LEU A 268 -2.91 -21.36 -18.53
CA LEU A 268 -1.67 -20.96 -17.88
C LEU A 268 -1.56 -19.45 -17.64
N LYS A 269 -2.07 -18.60 -18.54
CA LYS A 269 -1.98 -17.13 -18.36
C LYS A 269 -2.75 -16.67 -17.12
N PRO A 270 -4.03 -17.06 -16.89
CA PRO A 270 -4.73 -16.73 -15.65
C PRO A 270 -4.07 -17.31 -14.39
N VAL A 271 -3.46 -18.50 -14.46
CA VAL A 271 -2.75 -19.09 -13.32
C VAL A 271 -1.53 -18.25 -12.94
N LEU A 272 -0.76 -17.76 -13.92
CA LEU A 272 0.35 -16.85 -13.66
C LEU A 272 -0.15 -15.53 -13.07
N GLU A 273 -1.22 -14.95 -13.61
CA GLU A 273 -1.81 -13.72 -13.08
C GLU A 273 -2.35 -13.89 -11.65
N LEU A 274 -2.90 -15.06 -11.32
CA LEU A 274 -3.36 -15.37 -9.97
C LEU A 274 -2.21 -15.38 -8.95
N LEU A 275 -1.02 -15.87 -9.34
CA LEU A 275 0.18 -15.82 -8.49
C LEU A 275 0.55 -14.37 -8.13
N ALA A 276 0.35 -13.41 -9.04
CA ALA A 276 0.59 -11.99 -8.76
C ALA A 276 -0.39 -11.39 -7.73
N GLY A 277 -1.56 -12.01 -7.56
CA GLY A 277 -2.59 -11.60 -6.60
C GLY A 277 -2.42 -12.16 -5.19
N ILE A 278 -1.47 -13.08 -4.97
CA ILE A 278 -1.20 -13.62 -3.63
C ILE A 278 -0.56 -12.52 -2.77
N PRO A 279 -1.10 -12.24 -1.57
CA PRO A 279 -0.49 -11.26 -0.67
C PRO A 279 0.95 -11.63 -0.29
N THR A 280 1.84 -10.64 -0.27
CA THR A 280 3.28 -10.85 -0.01
C THR A 280 3.57 -11.44 1.37
N VAL A 281 2.72 -11.20 2.36
CA VAL A 281 2.81 -11.84 3.69
C VAL A 281 2.64 -13.36 3.63
N VAL A 282 1.83 -13.88 2.70
CA VAL A 282 1.65 -15.33 2.51
C VAL A 282 2.95 -15.94 1.97
N TYR A 283 3.59 -15.25 1.01
CA TYR A 283 4.92 -15.61 0.54
C TYR A 283 5.97 -15.54 1.65
N GLY A 284 5.94 -14.51 2.50
CA GLY A 284 6.85 -14.37 3.65
C GLY A 284 6.71 -15.52 4.65
N PHE A 285 5.48 -15.93 4.97
CA PHE A 285 5.24 -17.08 5.85
C PHE A 285 5.71 -18.40 5.24
N PHE A 286 5.43 -18.63 3.95
CA PHE A 286 5.94 -19.78 3.22
C PHE A 286 7.49 -19.79 3.16
N ALA A 287 8.10 -18.62 2.96
CA ALA A 287 9.54 -18.45 2.97
C ALA A 287 10.12 -18.86 4.32
N ALA A 288 9.61 -18.32 5.41
CA ALA A 288 10.12 -18.58 6.76
C ALA A 288 9.95 -20.03 7.22
N LEU A 289 8.80 -20.66 6.92
CA LEU A 289 8.49 -21.99 7.46
C LEU A 289 8.90 -23.15 6.56
N THR A 290 9.02 -22.93 5.25
CA THR A 290 9.31 -24.02 4.29
C THR A 290 10.63 -23.81 3.56
N VAL A 291 10.79 -22.66 2.91
CA VAL A 291 11.97 -22.43 2.04
C VAL A 291 13.23 -22.18 2.84
N ALA A 292 13.17 -21.36 3.89
CA ALA A 292 14.30 -21.04 4.76
C ALA A 292 14.94 -22.29 5.41
N PRO A 293 14.17 -23.21 6.04
CA PRO A 293 14.71 -24.47 6.54
C PRO A 293 15.33 -25.34 5.44
N ALA A 294 14.68 -25.44 4.27
CA ALA A 294 15.17 -26.24 3.15
C ALA A 294 16.48 -25.68 2.57
N VAL A 295 16.57 -24.36 2.40
CA VAL A 295 17.77 -23.65 1.92
C VAL A 295 18.91 -23.79 2.91
N ARG A 296 18.64 -23.70 4.22
CA ARG A 296 19.65 -23.97 5.25
C ARG A 296 20.19 -25.39 5.17
N GLN A 297 19.31 -26.38 5.06
CA GLN A 297 19.72 -27.79 4.93
C GLN A 297 20.58 -28.01 3.68
N LEU A 298 20.20 -27.38 2.55
CA LEU A 298 21.00 -27.40 1.33
C LEU A 298 22.38 -26.75 1.55
N GLY A 299 22.45 -25.60 2.21
CA GLY A 299 23.71 -24.94 2.54
C GLY A 299 24.64 -25.83 3.37
N VAL A 300 24.10 -26.46 4.42
CA VAL A 300 24.86 -27.41 5.25
C VAL A 300 25.34 -28.61 4.41
N ALA A 301 24.48 -29.16 3.54
CA ALA A 301 24.84 -30.27 2.66
C ALA A 301 25.94 -29.90 1.64
N LEU A 302 26.01 -28.63 1.24
CA LEU A 302 27.04 -28.09 0.34
C LEU A 302 28.33 -27.68 1.06
N GLY A 303 28.43 -27.88 2.38
CA GLY A 303 29.63 -27.59 3.17
C GLY A 303 29.62 -26.23 3.90
N TYR A 304 28.51 -25.48 3.84
CA TYR A 304 28.33 -24.24 4.61
C TYR A 304 27.75 -24.56 5.99
N ALA A 305 28.63 -24.89 6.95
CA ALA A 305 28.22 -25.26 8.31
C ALA A 305 27.40 -24.18 9.02
N ASP A 306 27.71 -22.90 8.75
CA ASP A 306 27.06 -21.73 9.37
C ASP A 306 25.87 -21.18 8.55
N ALA A 307 25.28 -21.99 7.65
CA ALA A 307 24.13 -21.56 6.85
C ALA A 307 22.96 -21.12 7.74
N SER A 308 22.44 -19.92 7.46
CA SER A 308 21.30 -19.33 8.16
C SER A 308 19.98 -19.77 7.53
N ALA A 309 18.95 -19.99 8.35
CA ALA A 309 17.58 -20.13 7.85
C ALA A 309 17.10 -18.79 7.27
N GLU A 310 17.41 -17.69 7.95
CA GLU A 310 17.13 -16.31 7.52
C GLU A 310 18.27 -15.82 6.60
N SER A 311 18.49 -16.52 5.49
CA SER A 311 19.58 -16.24 4.55
C SER A 311 19.13 -15.42 3.35
N ALA A 312 20.08 -14.73 2.71
CA ALA A 312 19.83 -13.97 1.48
C ALA A 312 19.19 -14.84 0.38
N LEU A 313 19.64 -16.10 0.26
CA LEU A 313 19.12 -17.05 -0.71
C LEU A 313 17.66 -17.40 -0.46
N ALA A 314 17.29 -17.69 0.79
CA ALA A 314 15.92 -18.06 1.13
C ALA A 314 14.93 -16.94 0.79
N ALA A 315 15.24 -15.71 1.21
CA ALA A 315 14.42 -14.53 0.91
C ALA A 315 14.38 -14.24 -0.60
N GLY A 316 15.54 -14.29 -1.28
CA GLY A 316 15.66 -13.98 -2.70
C GLY A 316 14.97 -14.99 -3.61
N LEU A 317 14.98 -16.28 -3.29
CA LEU A 317 14.29 -17.31 -4.07
C LEU A 317 12.78 -17.10 -4.06
N VAL A 318 12.17 -16.88 -2.89
CA VAL A 318 10.72 -16.67 -2.79
C VAL A 318 10.30 -15.34 -3.42
N MET A 319 11.09 -14.29 -3.21
CA MET A 319 10.90 -13.02 -3.91
C MET A 319 10.99 -13.20 -5.43
N GLY A 320 11.93 -14.00 -5.92
CA GLY A 320 12.05 -14.34 -7.34
C GLY A 320 10.78 -15.00 -7.88
N VAL A 321 10.24 -16.00 -7.18
CA VAL A 321 8.99 -16.67 -7.55
C VAL A 321 7.81 -15.69 -7.62
N MET A 322 7.69 -14.78 -6.66
CA MET A 322 6.66 -13.74 -6.65
C MET A 322 6.78 -12.80 -7.87
N ILE A 323 7.99 -12.54 -8.36
CA ILE A 323 8.23 -11.61 -9.48
C ILE A 323 8.05 -12.27 -10.85
N ILE A 324 8.10 -13.61 -10.95
CA ILE A 324 7.91 -14.36 -12.21
C ILE A 324 6.67 -13.88 -13.01
N PRO A 325 5.46 -13.78 -12.41
CA PRO A 325 4.27 -13.33 -13.14
C PRO A 325 4.41 -11.92 -13.73
N PHE A 326 5.09 -11.03 -13.01
CA PHE A 326 5.27 -9.64 -13.43
C PHE A 326 6.21 -9.55 -14.64
N VAL A 327 7.37 -10.20 -14.57
CA VAL A 327 8.31 -10.28 -15.70
C VAL A 327 7.66 -11.00 -16.88
N SER A 328 6.94 -12.09 -16.62
CA SER A 328 6.26 -12.84 -17.68
C SER A 328 5.18 -12.00 -18.37
N SER A 329 4.36 -11.25 -17.63
CA SER A 329 3.33 -10.42 -18.25
C SER A 329 3.92 -9.27 -19.05
N MET A 330 4.93 -8.57 -18.52
CA MET A 330 5.56 -7.48 -19.26
C MET A 330 6.30 -7.95 -20.51
N ALA A 331 6.97 -9.10 -20.44
CA ALA A 331 7.60 -9.70 -21.61
C ALA A 331 6.57 -10.22 -22.64
N ASP A 332 5.42 -10.76 -22.18
CA ASP A 332 4.30 -11.17 -23.04
C ASP A 332 3.74 -9.97 -23.81
N ASP A 333 3.49 -8.85 -23.12
CA ASP A 333 3.01 -7.60 -23.73
C ASP A 333 4.03 -7.02 -24.73
N ALA A 334 5.32 -7.02 -24.37
CA ALA A 334 6.39 -6.53 -25.26
C ALA A 334 6.52 -7.38 -26.54
N LEU A 335 6.40 -8.70 -26.43
CA LEU A 335 6.45 -9.62 -27.58
C LEU A 335 5.19 -9.50 -28.47
N MET A 336 4.03 -9.21 -27.88
CA MET A 336 2.78 -9.01 -28.63
C MET A 336 2.69 -7.64 -29.30
N ALA A 337 3.46 -6.66 -28.83
CA ALA A 337 3.54 -5.34 -29.46
C ALA A 337 4.30 -5.35 -30.80
N VAL A 338 5.12 -6.38 -31.07
CA VAL A 338 5.84 -6.52 -32.34
C VAL A 338 4.84 -6.83 -33.47
N PRO A 339 4.80 -6.03 -34.56
CA PRO A 339 3.85 -6.25 -35.66
C PRO A 339 3.98 -7.64 -36.30
N ASP A 340 2.85 -8.26 -36.63
CA ASP A 340 2.84 -9.58 -37.28
C ASP A 340 3.59 -9.59 -38.63
N ALA A 341 3.63 -8.46 -39.34
CA ALA A 341 4.40 -8.32 -40.59
C ALA A 341 5.90 -8.63 -40.42
N VAL A 342 6.48 -8.31 -39.26
CA VAL A 342 7.89 -8.61 -38.94
C VAL A 342 8.09 -10.12 -38.80
N ARG A 343 7.10 -10.81 -38.19
CA ARG A 343 7.09 -12.27 -38.06
C ARG A 343 6.91 -12.95 -39.43
N ASP A 344 5.93 -12.49 -40.20
CA ASP A 344 5.63 -13.05 -41.52
C ASP A 344 6.77 -12.84 -42.51
N GLY A 345 7.46 -11.69 -42.44
CA GLY A 345 8.67 -11.43 -43.21
C GLY A 345 9.80 -12.40 -42.88
N SER A 346 10.01 -12.72 -41.60
CA SER A 346 10.98 -13.74 -41.18
C SER A 346 10.64 -15.13 -41.76
N TYR A 347 9.37 -15.53 -41.73
CA TYR A 347 8.93 -16.79 -42.33
C TYR A 347 9.05 -16.80 -43.85
N ALA A 348 8.80 -15.68 -44.53
CA ALA A 348 8.98 -15.56 -45.98
C ALA A 348 10.45 -15.75 -46.40
N MET A 349 11.40 -15.41 -45.53
CA MET A 349 12.84 -15.66 -45.72
C MET A 349 13.27 -17.11 -45.42
N GLY A 350 12.32 -18.00 -45.11
CA GLY A 350 12.59 -19.41 -44.82
C GLY A 350 13.07 -19.68 -43.38
N ALA A 351 12.96 -18.71 -42.47
CA ALA A 351 13.37 -18.90 -41.09
C ALA A 351 12.42 -19.85 -40.34
N THR A 352 12.98 -20.69 -39.48
CA THR A 352 12.20 -21.52 -38.55
C THR A 352 11.54 -20.67 -37.47
N ARG A 353 10.55 -21.24 -36.76
CA ARG A 353 9.90 -20.59 -35.61
C ARG A 353 10.91 -20.17 -34.54
N SER A 354 11.88 -21.01 -34.22
CA SER A 354 12.90 -20.70 -33.20
C SER A 354 13.87 -19.61 -33.64
N GLU A 355 14.24 -19.60 -34.92
CA GLU A 355 15.07 -18.54 -35.51
C GLU A 355 14.33 -17.20 -35.50
N THR A 356 13.06 -17.20 -35.92
CA THR A 356 12.19 -16.01 -35.90
C THR A 356 12.06 -15.44 -34.48
N VAL A 357 11.84 -16.29 -33.48
CA VAL A 357 11.77 -15.85 -32.08
C VAL A 357 13.11 -15.25 -31.60
N ARG A 358 14.22 -15.98 -31.79
CA ARG A 358 15.52 -15.59 -31.22
C ARG A 358 16.19 -14.42 -31.94
N MET A 359 16.07 -14.35 -33.26
CA MET A 359 16.81 -13.39 -34.09
C MET A 359 15.96 -12.19 -34.52
N VAL A 360 14.63 -12.28 -34.44
CA VAL A 360 13.75 -11.21 -34.90
C VAL A 360 12.86 -10.69 -33.77
N LEU A 361 12.00 -11.53 -33.19
CA LEU A 361 10.99 -11.07 -32.24
C LEU A 361 11.56 -10.64 -30.88
N VAL A 362 12.44 -11.45 -30.28
CA VAL A 362 13.05 -11.11 -28.98
C VAL A 362 13.93 -9.85 -29.08
N PRO A 363 14.80 -9.70 -30.11
CA PRO A 363 15.54 -8.45 -30.30
C PRO A 363 14.64 -7.23 -30.52
N ALA A 364 13.57 -7.36 -31.32
CA ALA A 364 12.61 -6.26 -31.54
C ALA A 364 11.83 -5.89 -30.26
N ALA A 365 11.50 -6.87 -29.41
CA ALA A 365 10.80 -6.66 -28.14
C ALA A 365 11.75 -6.30 -26.97
N LEU A 366 13.07 -6.37 -27.17
CA LEU A 366 14.08 -6.16 -26.12
C LEU A 366 13.86 -4.88 -25.30
N PRO A 367 13.51 -3.72 -25.89
CA PRO A 367 13.30 -2.51 -25.10
C PRO A 367 12.13 -2.60 -24.13
N GLY A 368 11.04 -3.23 -24.56
CA GLY A 368 9.88 -3.49 -23.69
C GLY A 368 10.22 -4.50 -22.60
N ILE A 369 10.97 -5.56 -22.94
CA ILE A 369 11.43 -6.57 -21.98
C ILE A 369 12.36 -5.92 -20.93
N VAL A 370 13.35 -5.12 -21.35
CA VAL A 370 14.28 -4.43 -20.46
C VAL A 370 13.55 -3.42 -19.58
N GLY A 371 12.63 -2.63 -20.14
CA GLY A 371 11.78 -1.72 -19.37
C GLY A 371 10.98 -2.47 -18.30
N GLY A 372 10.40 -3.62 -18.65
CA GLY A 372 9.65 -4.44 -17.71
C GLY A 372 10.51 -5.08 -16.63
N VAL A 373 11.71 -5.54 -16.97
CA VAL A 373 12.70 -6.04 -15.99
C VAL A 373 13.15 -4.95 -15.03
N LEU A 374 13.41 -3.73 -15.51
CA LEU A 374 13.78 -2.60 -14.64
C LEU A 374 12.65 -2.24 -13.67
N LEU A 375 11.39 -2.29 -14.11
CA LEU A 375 10.22 -2.13 -13.22
C LEU A 375 10.12 -3.27 -12.20
N ALA A 376 10.47 -4.51 -12.60
CA ALA A 376 10.49 -5.66 -11.71
C ALA A 376 11.56 -5.51 -10.62
N ILE A 377 12.74 -5.01 -10.98
CA ILE A 377 13.82 -4.68 -10.05
C ILE A 377 13.38 -3.58 -9.08
N SER A 378 12.74 -2.51 -9.57
CA SER A 378 12.21 -1.43 -8.72
C SER A 378 11.24 -1.97 -7.66
N ARG A 379 10.35 -2.89 -8.07
CA ARG A 379 9.44 -3.58 -7.15
C ARG A 379 10.17 -4.48 -6.15
N ALA A 380 11.19 -5.22 -6.58
CA ALA A 380 11.98 -6.11 -5.71
C ALA A 380 12.71 -5.33 -4.61
N ILE A 381 13.29 -4.19 -4.96
CA ILE A 381 14.01 -3.29 -4.04
C ILE A 381 13.06 -2.74 -2.97
N GLY A 382 11.81 -2.47 -3.34
CA GLY A 382 10.75 -2.02 -2.43
C GLY A 382 10.00 -3.14 -1.72
N GLU A 383 10.40 -4.41 -1.83
CA GLU A 383 9.72 -5.52 -1.15
C GLU A 383 9.94 -5.45 0.36
N THR A 384 8.87 -5.67 1.12
CA THR A 384 8.86 -5.47 2.58
C THR A 384 8.55 -6.76 3.33
N MET A 385 7.47 -7.46 2.99
CA MET A 385 6.96 -8.54 3.83
C MET A 385 7.77 -9.83 3.71
N ILE A 386 8.20 -10.18 2.50
CA ILE A 386 9.02 -11.39 2.32
C ILE A 386 10.34 -11.24 3.09
N VAL A 387 10.99 -10.09 2.99
CA VAL A 387 12.29 -9.84 3.61
C VAL A 387 12.20 -9.59 5.12
N VAL A 388 11.11 -9.00 5.62
CA VAL A 388 10.87 -8.90 7.08
C VAL A 388 10.74 -10.27 7.73
N MET A 389 10.14 -11.25 7.02
CA MET A 389 9.87 -12.57 7.58
C MET A 389 10.98 -13.59 7.31
N ALA A 390 11.75 -13.44 6.23
CA ALA A 390 12.69 -14.46 5.78
C ALA A 390 14.14 -13.99 5.64
N ALA A 391 14.41 -12.67 5.63
CA ALA A 391 15.78 -12.16 5.74
C ALA A 391 16.11 -11.92 7.22
N GLY A 392 17.39 -11.96 7.56
CA GLY A 392 17.79 -11.77 8.96
C GLY A 392 17.94 -10.31 9.36
N MET A 393 18.33 -10.10 10.61
CA MET A 393 18.52 -8.77 11.19
C MET A 393 19.97 -8.27 11.14
N ALA A 394 20.92 -9.14 10.75
CA ALA A 394 22.34 -8.82 10.75
C ALA A 394 22.73 -7.99 9.51
N ALA A 395 23.27 -6.79 9.74
CA ALA A 395 23.86 -5.96 8.69
C ALA A 395 25.27 -6.46 8.34
N ARG A 396 25.38 -7.25 7.26
CA ARG A 396 26.64 -7.86 6.82
C ARG A 396 26.87 -7.60 5.33
N LEU A 397 28.12 -7.27 4.99
CA LEU A 397 28.61 -7.24 3.62
C LEU A 397 29.21 -8.60 3.30
N THR A 398 28.43 -9.45 2.65
CA THR A 398 28.82 -10.82 2.29
C THR A 398 28.34 -11.15 0.88
N LEU A 399 29.12 -11.96 0.17
CA LEU A 399 28.73 -12.57 -1.11
C LEU A 399 28.19 -13.99 -0.93
N ASN A 400 28.26 -14.55 0.28
CA ASN A 400 27.72 -15.87 0.56
C ASN A 400 26.19 -15.78 0.66
N PRO A 401 25.43 -16.42 -0.24
CA PRO A 401 23.98 -16.31 -0.24
C PRO A 401 23.33 -17.10 0.93
N PHE A 402 24.09 -17.98 1.60
CA PHE A 402 23.63 -18.71 2.80
C PHE A 402 23.80 -17.92 4.10
N ASP A 403 24.47 -16.76 4.06
CA ASP A 403 24.62 -15.90 5.23
C ASP A 403 23.34 -15.10 5.51
N SER A 404 23.18 -14.74 6.78
CA SER A 404 22.17 -13.78 7.21
C SER A 404 22.55 -12.36 6.77
N VAL A 405 21.66 -11.72 6.03
CA VAL A 405 21.71 -10.30 5.66
C VAL A 405 20.36 -9.68 5.92
N THR A 406 20.36 -8.38 6.21
CA THR A 406 19.14 -7.58 6.37
C THR A 406 18.98 -6.60 5.20
N THR A 407 17.78 -6.04 5.05
CA THR A 407 17.45 -5.09 3.99
C THR A 407 17.06 -3.73 4.57
N VAL A 408 17.08 -2.69 3.74
CA VAL A 408 16.61 -1.36 4.10
C VAL A 408 15.17 -1.41 4.64
N THR A 409 14.27 -2.14 3.97
CA THR A 409 12.85 -2.23 4.36
C THR A 409 12.65 -3.00 5.66
N THR A 410 13.39 -4.09 5.88
CA THR A 410 13.39 -4.80 7.17
C THR A 410 13.80 -3.87 8.32
N GLN A 411 14.85 -3.06 8.11
CA GLN A 411 15.32 -2.14 9.16
C GLN A 411 14.35 -0.97 9.39
N ILE A 412 13.69 -0.45 8.36
CA ILE A 412 12.64 0.58 8.54
C ILE A 412 11.53 0.04 9.43
N VAL A 413 11.03 -1.17 9.17
CA VAL A 413 9.99 -1.81 10.00
C VAL A 413 10.50 -2.00 11.44
N ALA A 414 11.71 -2.52 11.61
CA ALA A 414 12.27 -2.77 12.94
C ALA A 414 12.51 -1.50 13.76
N LEU A 415 12.83 -0.37 13.11
CA LEU A 415 13.06 0.91 13.78
C LEU A 415 11.78 1.66 14.12
N LEU A 416 10.72 1.47 13.35
CA LEU A 416 9.42 2.14 13.54
C LEU A 416 8.42 1.28 14.34
N THR A 417 8.80 0.08 14.76
CA THR A 417 7.98 -0.79 15.60
C THR A 417 8.39 -0.67 17.08
N GLY A 418 7.41 -0.44 17.95
CA GLY A 418 7.58 -0.33 19.42
C GLY A 418 7.52 1.11 19.95
N ASP A 419 7.63 1.27 21.28
CA ASP A 419 7.59 2.58 21.96
C ASP A 419 8.96 3.28 21.86
N GLN A 420 9.26 3.88 20.71
CA GLN A 420 10.47 4.67 20.49
C GLN A 420 10.22 6.16 20.70
N GLU A 421 11.19 6.86 21.27
CA GLU A 421 11.19 8.33 21.25
C GLU A 421 11.30 8.83 19.81
N PHE A 422 10.32 9.65 19.40
CA PHE A 422 10.23 10.18 18.03
C PHE A 422 11.39 11.10 17.67
N ASP A 423 12.03 11.75 18.66
CA ASP A 423 13.14 12.70 18.45
C ASP A 423 14.53 12.07 18.65
N SER A 424 14.62 10.74 18.55
CA SER A 424 15.91 10.03 18.66
C SER A 424 16.55 9.80 17.28
N ALA A 425 17.88 9.86 17.21
CA ALA A 425 18.64 9.53 16.00
C ALA A 425 18.27 8.15 15.41
N LYS A 426 17.90 7.21 16.29
CA LYS A 426 17.44 5.86 15.92
C LYS A 426 16.16 5.93 15.08
N THR A 427 15.13 6.63 15.54
CA THR A 427 13.85 6.78 14.81
C THR A 427 14.03 7.59 13.53
N LEU A 428 14.78 8.70 13.60
CA LEU A 428 15.05 9.56 12.45
C LEU A 428 15.83 8.85 11.33
N SER A 429 16.70 7.89 11.69
CA SER A 429 17.44 7.10 10.69
C SER A 429 16.53 6.27 9.77
N ALA A 430 15.33 5.89 10.21
CA ALA A 430 14.36 5.19 9.37
C ALA A 430 13.83 6.09 8.23
N PHE A 431 13.63 7.38 8.50
CA PHE A 431 13.25 8.36 7.48
C PHE A 431 14.38 8.57 6.47
N ALA A 432 15.63 8.64 6.93
CA ALA A 432 16.80 8.74 6.06
C ALA A 432 16.95 7.51 5.14
N LEU A 433 16.77 6.30 5.68
CA LEU A 433 16.72 5.07 4.90
C LEU A 433 15.59 5.11 3.85
N GLY A 434 14.39 5.55 4.26
CA GLY A 434 13.23 5.70 3.39
C GLY A 434 13.47 6.72 2.27
N LEU A 435 14.10 7.85 2.57
CA LEU A 435 14.45 8.88 1.58
C LEU A 435 15.45 8.34 0.55
N VAL A 436 16.49 7.63 0.97
CA VAL A 436 17.46 7.04 0.03
C VAL A 436 16.81 5.96 -0.84
N LEU A 437 15.98 5.09 -0.25
CA LEU A 437 15.23 4.09 -1.01
C LEU A 437 14.29 4.73 -2.04
N PHE A 438 13.58 5.79 -1.65
CA PHE A 438 12.74 6.57 -2.55
C PHE A 438 13.56 7.18 -3.70
N VAL A 439 14.69 7.81 -3.42
CA VAL A 439 15.57 8.39 -4.46
C VAL A 439 16.07 7.32 -5.41
N ILE A 440 16.56 6.19 -4.91
CA ILE A 440 17.05 5.08 -5.75
C ILE A 440 15.93 4.54 -6.64
N THR A 441 14.77 4.24 -6.07
CA THR A 441 13.63 3.70 -6.83
C THR A 441 13.08 4.70 -7.84
N PHE A 442 13.03 5.99 -7.49
CA PHE A 442 12.63 7.06 -8.40
C PHE A 442 13.58 7.20 -9.59
N LEU A 443 14.90 7.20 -9.34
CA LEU A 443 15.92 7.27 -10.39
C LEU A 443 15.87 6.03 -11.31
N LEU A 444 15.69 4.84 -10.74
CA LEU A 444 15.52 3.60 -11.53
C LEU A 444 14.27 3.66 -12.41
N ASN A 445 13.16 4.17 -11.90
CA ASN A 445 11.92 4.33 -12.67
C ASN A 445 12.05 5.37 -13.80
N ILE A 446 12.71 6.51 -13.55
CA ILE A 446 13.03 7.48 -14.60
C ILE A 446 13.90 6.84 -15.68
N TYR A 447 14.94 6.10 -15.28
CA TYR A 447 15.83 5.42 -16.21
C TYR A 447 15.07 4.39 -17.06
N ALA A 448 14.22 3.58 -16.44
CA ALA A 448 13.38 2.60 -17.14
C ALA A 448 12.50 3.26 -18.21
N LEU A 449 11.83 4.38 -17.87
CA LEU A 449 11.00 5.12 -18.83
C LEU A 449 11.82 5.67 -19.99
N ARG A 450 13.03 6.18 -19.72
CA ARG A 450 13.92 6.69 -20.78
C ARG A 450 14.36 5.59 -21.73
N VAL A 451 14.73 4.41 -21.21
CA VAL A 451 15.08 3.24 -22.03
C VAL A 451 13.91 2.88 -22.93
N VAL A 452 12.69 2.73 -22.39
CA VAL A 452 11.51 2.38 -23.20
C VAL A 452 11.24 3.42 -24.30
N LYS A 453 11.37 4.72 -24.00
CA LYS A 453 11.10 5.78 -24.98
C LYS A 453 12.11 5.79 -26.12
N THR A 454 13.40 5.70 -25.83
CA THR A 454 14.47 5.81 -26.85
C THR A 454 14.38 4.74 -27.94
N TYR A 455 13.85 3.56 -27.64
CA TYR A 455 13.73 2.50 -28.64
C TYR A 455 12.39 2.47 -29.38
N ARG A 456 11.32 3.06 -28.82
CA ARG A 456 10.04 3.15 -29.54
C ARG A 456 10.15 4.04 -30.79
N GLU A 457 11.01 5.05 -30.73
CA GLU A 457 11.33 5.97 -31.85
C GLU A 457 12.13 5.30 -32.98
N ALA A 458 12.64 4.07 -32.80
CA ALA A 458 13.46 3.37 -33.81
C ALA A 458 12.67 2.42 -34.73
N TYR A 459 11.39 2.18 -34.45
CA TYR A 459 10.54 1.22 -35.19
C TYR A 459 9.22 1.82 -35.71
N GLU A 460 8.93 3.09 -35.36
CA GLU A 460 8.00 3.96 -36.10
C GLU A 460 8.77 4.63 -37.24
#